data_AF-A0A9D6IMZ0-F1
#
_entry.id   AF-A0A9D6IMZ0-F1
#
_cell.length_a   1.000
_cell.length_b   1.000
_cell.length_c   1.000
_cell.angle_alpha   90.00
_cell.angle_beta   90.00
_cell.angle_gamma   90.00
#
_symmetry.space_group_name_H-M   'P 1'
#
loop_
_entity.id
_entity.type
_entity.pdbx_description
1 polymer ?
#
loop_
_entity_poly.entity_id
_entity_poly.type
_entity_poly.pdbx_seq_one_letter_code
_entity_poly.pdbx_strand_id
1 'polypeptide(L)'
;MTHHPAPAEISAYVDGELAGSDEIAEHLRVCEPCRAQTATFQKIAAAVEELPQVQPPHDFASRVLAHLNPYRPVARRVTLAASAVFALLTLASGTGLIAWGILTDADIGARAASAVTASLESMLSVIRTAIIVMRIGANIAVVLTGTVALILSRVGSVLLVALVLLAASLTFLLQRSISTYQRGRAA
;
A
#
# COMPACT_ATOMS: atom_id res chain seq x y z
N MET A 1 -16.34 -34.30 6.37
CA MET A 1 -15.72 -33.14 5.72
C MET A 1 -15.72 -33.43 4.23
N THR A 2 -16.54 -32.74 3.44
CA THR A 2 -16.79 -33.04 2.01
C THR A 2 -16.10 -32.08 1.04
N HIS A 3 -15.33 -31.11 1.55
CA HIS A 3 -14.57 -30.17 0.74
C HIS A 3 -13.08 -30.49 0.84
N HIS A 4 -12.46 -30.81 -0.31
CA HIS A 4 -11.03 -31.02 -0.44
C HIS A 4 -10.40 -29.77 -1.08
N PRO A 5 -9.23 -29.31 -0.59
CA PRO A 5 -8.51 -28.21 -1.22
C PRO A 5 -8.21 -28.50 -2.69
N ALA A 6 -8.27 -27.47 -3.53
CA ALA A 6 -7.88 -27.61 -4.92
C ALA A 6 -6.37 -27.93 -5.01
N PRO A 7 -5.91 -28.66 -6.04
CA PRO A 7 -4.49 -28.97 -6.22
C PRO A 7 -3.58 -27.73 -6.23
N ALA A 8 -4.07 -26.60 -6.75
CA ALA A 8 -3.34 -25.34 -6.76
C ALA A 8 -3.14 -24.76 -5.34
N GLU A 9 -4.12 -24.91 -4.46
CA GLU A 9 -4.03 -24.47 -3.05
C GLU A 9 -3.03 -25.34 -2.27
N ILE A 10 -2.98 -26.65 -2.56
CA ILE A 10 -1.99 -27.56 -1.98
C ILE A 10 -0.58 -27.21 -2.47
N SER A 11 -0.40 -26.85 -3.75
CA SER A 11 0.88 -26.36 -4.27
C SER A 11 1.30 -25.07 -3.56
N ALA A 12 0.42 -24.06 -3.53
CA ALA A 12 0.68 -22.79 -2.86
C ALA A 12 0.99 -22.97 -1.36
N TYR A 13 0.38 -23.95 -0.70
CA TYR A 13 0.72 -24.33 0.68
C TYR A 13 2.14 -24.90 0.79
N VAL A 14 2.57 -25.78 -0.12
CA VAL A 14 3.93 -26.32 -0.16
C VAL A 14 4.96 -25.24 -0.45
N ASP A 15 4.62 -24.31 -1.35
CA ASP A 15 5.48 -23.19 -1.76
C ASP A 15 5.51 -22.06 -0.70
N GLY A 16 4.67 -22.13 0.33
CA GLY A 16 4.57 -21.11 1.40
C GLY A 16 3.89 -19.81 0.98
N GLU A 17 3.19 -19.79 -0.15
CA GLU A 17 2.56 -18.60 -0.75
C GLU A 17 1.10 -18.38 -0.29
N LEU A 18 0.52 -19.34 0.44
CA LEU A 18 -0.88 -19.27 0.85
C LEU A 18 -1.07 -18.51 2.17
N ALA A 19 -1.87 -17.44 2.14
CA ALA A 19 -2.38 -16.80 3.36
C ALA A 19 -3.46 -17.67 4.01
N GLY A 20 -3.39 -17.89 5.33
CA GLY A 20 -4.34 -18.75 6.05
C GLY A 20 -4.07 -20.26 5.93
N SER A 21 -2.80 -20.65 5.90
CA SER A 21 -2.35 -22.05 5.78
C SER A 21 -2.80 -23.00 6.91
N ASP A 22 -3.31 -22.47 8.01
CA ASP A 22 -3.80 -23.25 9.17
C ASP A 22 -4.98 -24.17 8.81
N GLU A 23 -5.88 -23.72 7.92
CA GLU A 23 -7.05 -24.52 7.51
C GLU A 23 -6.64 -25.74 6.68
N ILE A 24 -5.67 -25.57 5.77
CA ILE A 24 -5.11 -26.67 4.99
C ILE A 24 -4.30 -27.59 5.91
N ALA A 25 -3.50 -27.04 6.83
CA ALA A 25 -2.74 -27.85 7.77
C ALA A 25 -3.66 -28.75 8.61
N GLU A 26 -4.78 -28.23 9.11
CA GLU A 26 -5.76 -29.02 9.86
C GLU A 26 -6.44 -30.08 8.98
N HIS A 27 -6.81 -29.74 7.74
CA HIS A 27 -7.34 -30.71 6.78
C HIS A 27 -6.36 -31.86 6.51
N LEU A 28 -5.06 -31.55 6.35
CA LEU A 28 -4.01 -32.53 6.14
C LEU A 28 -3.80 -33.45 7.36
N ARG A 29 -4.21 -33.08 8.57
CA ARG A 29 -4.17 -34.01 9.72
C ARG A 29 -5.18 -35.15 9.59
N VAL A 30 -6.30 -34.92 8.92
CA VAL A 30 -7.42 -35.88 8.86
C VAL A 30 -7.62 -36.51 7.48
N CYS A 31 -7.10 -35.91 6.40
CA CYS A 31 -7.31 -36.39 5.04
C CYS A 31 -6.06 -37.05 4.44
N GLU A 32 -6.06 -38.39 4.36
CA GLU A 32 -4.97 -39.18 3.75
C GLU A 32 -4.76 -38.88 2.25
N PRO A 33 -5.80 -38.77 1.39
CA PRO A 33 -5.62 -38.41 -0.02
C PRO A 33 -4.90 -37.08 -0.23
N CYS A 34 -5.28 -36.04 0.54
CA CYS A 34 -4.63 -34.74 0.44
C CYS A 34 -3.19 -34.78 0.94
N ARG A 35 -2.88 -35.56 2.00
CA ARG A 35 -1.48 -35.79 2.42
C ARG A 35 -0.63 -36.43 1.33
N ALA A 36 -1.15 -37.45 0.66
CA ALA A 36 -0.43 -38.12 -0.43
C ALA A 36 -0.14 -37.15 -1.59
N GLN A 37 -1.07 -36.24 -1.87
CA GLN A 37 -0.88 -35.19 -2.88
C GLN A 37 0.17 -34.16 -2.44
N THR A 38 0.11 -33.67 -1.19
CA THR A 38 1.13 -32.78 -0.63
C THR A 38 2.53 -33.40 -0.67
N ALA A 39 2.65 -34.68 -0.30
CA ALA A 39 3.92 -35.40 -0.36
C ALA A 39 4.46 -35.52 -1.79
N THR A 40 3.59 -35.56 -2.80
CA THR A 40 4.00 -35.56 -4.21
C THR A 40 4.60 -34.21 -4.60
N PHE A 41 3.95 -33.11 -4.23
CA PHE A 41 4.49 -31.76 -4.49
C PHE A 41 5.81 -31.51 -3.76
N GLN A 42 5.93 -31.94 -2.49
CA GLN A 42 7.18 -31.83 -1.73
C GLN A 42 8.35 -32.58 -2.38
N LYS A 43 8.09 -33.77 -2.97
CA LYS A 43 9.12 -34.51 -3.72
C LYS A 43 9.55 -33.78 -4.99
N ILE A 44 8.62 -33.14 -5.69
CA ILE A 44 8.94 -32.35 -6.88
C ILE A 44 9.79 -31.14 -6.49
N ALA A 45 9.40 -30.42 -5.45
CA ALA A 45 10.16 -29.27 -4.94
C ALA A 45 11.60 -29.68 -4.56
N ALA A 46 11.76 -30.77 -3.81
CA ALA A 46 13.08 -31.29 -3.45
C ALA A 46 13.92 -31.67 -4.69
N ALA A 47 13.31 -32.32 -5.69
CA ALA A 47 14.02 -32.68 -6.93
C ALA A 47 14.46 -31.44 -7.73
N VAL A 48 13.69 -30.35 -7.68
CA VAL A 48 14.06 -29.07 -8.30
C VAL A 48 15.19 -28.38 -7.53
N GLU A 49 15.18 -28.43 -6.20
CA GLU A 49 16.25 -27.87 -5.35
C GLU A 49 17.59 -28.61 -5.53
N GLU A 50 17.54 -29.91 -5.86
CA GLU A 50 18.73 -30.71 -6.16
C GLU A 50 19.35 -30.41 -7.54
N LEU A 51 18.68 -29.62 -8.39
CA LEU A 51 19.23 -29.27 -9.70
C LEU A 51 20.50 -28.42 -9.56
N PRO A 52 21.50 -28.62 -10.43
CA PRO A 52 22.72 -27.83 -10.40
C PRO A 52 22.41 -26.35 -10.61
N GLN A 53 22.97 -25.50 -9.76
CA GLN A 53 22.85 -24.05 -9.92
C GLN A 53 23.59 -23.61 -11.19
N VAL A 54 22.83 -23.15 -12.18
CA VAL A 54 23.39 -22.58 -13.41
C VAL A 54 23.69 -21.11 -13.18
N GLN A 55 24.97 -20.74 -13.19
CA GLN A 55 25.35 -19.33 -13.15
C GLN A 55 24.93 -18.66 -14.48
N PRO A 56 24.18 -17.54 -14.43
CA PRO A 56 23.84 -16.82 -15.64
C PRO A 56 25.10 -16.24 -16.30
N PRO A 57 25.14 -16.11 -17.64
CA PRO A 57 26.21 -15.39 -18.32
C PRO A 57 26.38 -13.95 -17.79
N HIS A 58 27.62 -13.44 -17.80
CA HIS A 58 27.95 -12.12 -17.25
C HIS A 58 27.18 -10.95 -17.90
N ASP A 59 26.66 -11.13 -19.12
CA ASP A 59 25.88 -10.14 -19.87
C ASP A 59 24.36 -10.33 -19.74
N PHE A 60 23.89 -11.34 -19.00
CA PHE A 60 22.48 -11.69 -18.89
C PHE A 60 21.61 -10.52 -18.43
N ALA A 61 21.99 -9.86 -17.33
CA ALA A 61 21.25 -8.72 -16.80
C ALA A 61 21.17 -7.58 -17.83
N SER A 62 22.28 -7.27 -18.49
CA SER A 62 22.35 -6.24 -19.53
C SER A 62 21.43 -6.55 -20.71
N ARG A 63 21.42 -7.81 -21.15
CA ARG A 63 20.53 -8.28 -22.23
C ARG A 63 19.06 -8.19 -21.83
N VAL A 64 18.68 -8.60 -20.62
CA VAL A 64 17.29 -8.51 -20.15
C VAL A 64 16.86 -7.05 -20.07
N LEU A 65 17.68 -6.19 -19.44
CA LEU A 65 17.38 -4.77 -19.30
C LEU A 65 17.26 -4.05 -20.64
N ALA A 66 18.03 -4.45 -21.65
CA ALA A 66 17.92 -3.88 -23.01
C ALA A 66 16.57 -4.20 -23.68
N HIS A 67 15.90 -5.29 -23.29
CA HIS A 67 14.59 -5.67 -23.81
C HIS A 67 13.42 -5.12 -22.98
N LEU A 68 13.68 -4.62 -21.77
CA LEU A 68 12.68 -3.88 -21.02
C LEU A 68 12.53 -2.51 -21.69
N ASN A 69 11.34 -2.24 -22.22
CA ASN A 69 11.02 -0.94 -22.80
C ASN A 69 11.27 0.13 -21.71
N PRO A 70 12.26 1.04 -21.87
CA PRO A 70 12.50 2.05 -20.87
C PRO A 70 11.22 2.86 -20.72
N TYR A 71 10.70 2.94 -19.50
CA TYR A 71 9.58 3.82 -19.17
C TYR A 71 9.96 5.23 -19.59
N ARG A 72 9.49 5.66 -20.77
CA ARG A 72 9.76 7.01 -21.28
C ARG A 72 8.76 7.93 -20.57
N PRO A 73 9.20 8.88 -19.72
CA PRO A 73 8.30 9.86 -19.13
C PRO A 73 7.93 10.90 -20.20
N VAL A 74 7.14 10.50 -21.20
CA VAL A 74 6.66 11.37 -22.28
C VAL A 74 5.86 12.53 -21.69
N ALA A 75 5.12 12.28 -20.61
CA ALA A 75 4.33 13.28 -19.90
C ALA A 75 5.14 14.49 -19.41
N ARG A 76 6.37 14.30 -18.89
CA ARG A 76 7.16 15.39 -18.32
C ARG A 76 7.69 16.37 -19.38
N ARG A 77 7.99 15.87 -20.58
CA ARG A 77 8.48 16.73 -21.68
C ARG A 77 7.35 17.53 -22.31
N VAL A 78 6.17 16.92 -22.46
CA VAL A 78 4.97 17.60 -22.99
C VAL A 78 4.47 18.67 -22.02
N THR A 79 4.47 18.42 -20.70
CA THR A 79 4.05 19.42 -19.72
C THR A 79 5.02 20.62 -19.65
N LEU A 80 6.33 20.38 -19.71
CA LEU A 80 7.32 21.46 -19.76
C LEU A 80 7.18 22.30 -21.03
N ALA A 81 7.02 21.65 -22.20
CA ALA A 81 6.80 22.36 -23.45
C ALA A 81 5.51 23.19 -23.45
N ALA A 82 4.41 22.62 -22.95
CA ALA A 82 3.13 23.32 -22.83
C ALA A 82 3.23 24.53 -21.87
N SER A 83 3.92 24.39 -20.74
CA SER A 83 4.14 25.50 -19.79
C SER A 83 4.98 26.62 -20.37
N ALA A 84 5.99 26.30 -21.19
CA ALA A 84 6.84 27.29 -21.85
C ALA A 84 6.08 28.06 -22.94
N VAL A 85 5.27 27.36 -23.74
CA VAL A 85 4.40 28.00 -24.76
C VAL A 85 3.38 28.94 -24.09
N PHE A 86 2.75 28.50 -23.01
CA PHE A 86 1.79 29.34 -22.27
C PHE A 86 2.46 30.59 -21.68
N ALA A 87 3.66 30.46 -21.11
CA ALA A 87 4.42 31.61 -20.60
C ALA A 87 4.79 32.62 -21.70
N LEU A 88 5.20 32.13 -22.87
CA LEU A 88 5.52 33.01 -24.01
C LEU A 88 4.28 33.77 -24.52
N LEU A 89 3.11 33.11 -24.56
CA LEU A 89 1.86 33.73 -24.99
C LEU A 89 1.34 34.79 -24.01
N THR A 90 1.51 34.58 -22.70
CA THR A 90 1.12 35.57 -21.68
C THR A 90 2.05 36.77 -21.68
N LEU A 91 3.36 36.56 -21.84
CA LEU A 91 4.35 37.63 -22.01
C LEU A 91 4.04 38.48 -23.25
N ALA A 92 3.78 37.85 -24.40
CA ALA A 92 3.46 38.56 -25.65
C ALA A 92 2.14 39.36 -25.58
N SER A 93 1.11 38.78 -24.94
CA SER A 93 -0.21 39.43 -24.83
C SER A 93 -0.22 40.57 -23.80
N GLY A 94 0.50 40.42 -22.69
CA GLY A 94 0.60 41.43 -21.64
C GLY A 94 1.36 42.68 -22.07
N THR A 95 2.48 42.51 -22.79
CA THR A 95 3.29 43.67 -23.24
C THR A 95 2.60 44.48 -24.33
N GLY A 96 1.81 43.85 -25.21
CA GLY A 96 1.10 44.55 -26.29
C GLY A 96 0.03 45.52 -25.78
N LEU A 97 -0.74 45.10 -24.77
CA LEU A 97 -1.80 45.93 -24.19
C LEU A 97 -1.25 47.09 -23.35
N ILE A 98 -0.14 46.87 -22.62
CA ILE A 98 0.52 47.92 -21.84
C ILE A 98 1.21 48.93 -22.76
N ALA A 99 1.91 48.48 -23.81
CA ALA A 99 2.56 49.37 -24.77
C ALA A 99 1.55 50.22 -25.55
N TRP A 100 0.41 49.64 -25.96
CA TRP A 100 -0.65 50.40 -26.65
C TRP A 100 -1.28 51.45 -25.73
N GLY A 101 -1.56 51.11 -24.47
CA GLY A 101 -2.12 52.05 -23.49
C GLY A 101 -1.20 53.24 -23.18
N ILE A 102 0.12 53.01 -23.06
CA ILE A 102 1.11 54.08 -22.81
C ILE A 102 1.23 55.04 -23.99
N LEU A 103 1.06 54.56 -25.24
CA LEU A 103 1.11 55.39 -26.44
C LEU A 103 -0.15 56.26 -26.63
N THR A 104 -1.28 55.88 -26.04
CA THR A 104 -2.57 56.57 -26.22
C THR A 104 -2.97 57.49 -25.07
N ASP A 105 -2.67 57.14 -23.80
CA ASP A 105 -3.00 57.97 -22.63
C ASP A 105 -2.22 57.53 -21.35
N ALA A 106 -1.56 58.46 -20.67
CA ALA A 106 -0.69 58.17 -19.52
C ALA A 106 -1.47 57.63 -18.30
N ASP A 107 -2.73 58.02 -18.13
CA ASP A 107 -3.59 57.55 -17.03
C ASP A 107 -4.04 56.10 -17.19
N ILE A 108 -4.11 55.61 -18.45
CA ILE A 108 -4.47 54.21 -18.75
C ILE A 108 -3.30 53.28 -18.41
N GLY A 109 -2.06 53.72 -18.70
CA GLY A 109 -0.84 52.98 -18.34
C GLY A 109 -0.70 52.77 -16.82
N ALA A 110 -0.99 53.81 -16.01
CA ALA A 110 -0.93 53.73 -14.55
C ALA A 110 -2.01 52.79 -13.94
N ARG A 111 -3.21 52.77 -14.53
CA ARG A 111 -4.29 51.84 -14.12
C ARG A 111 -3.98 50.40 -14.55
N ALA A 112 -3.37 50.20 -15.71
CA ALA A 112 -2.94 48.87 -16.16
C ALA A 112 -1.81 48.33 -15.27
N ALA A 113 -0.84 49.15 -14.89
CA ALA A 113 0.24 48.76 -14.00
C ALA A 113 -0.28 48.34 -12.60
N SER A 114 -1.20 49.12 -12.02
CA SER A 114 -1.80 48.78 -10.71
C SER A 114 -2.73 47.57 -10.76
N ALA A 115 -3.41 47.32 -11.89
CA ALA A 115 -4.19 46.10 -12.09
C ALA A 115 -3.31 44.85 -12.19
N VAL A 116 -2.12 44.94 -12.82
CA VAL A 116 -1.16 43.83 -12.91
C VAL A 116 -0.56 43.51 -11.54
N THR A 117 -0.20 44.52 -10.73
CA THR A 117 0.30 44.28 -9.37
C THR A 117 -0.77 43.68 -8.46
N ALA A 118 -2.02 44.13 -8.55
CA ALA A 118 -3.13 43.56 -7.80
C ALA A 118 -3.46 42.11 -8.22
N SER A 119 -3.30 41.81 -9.52
CA SER A 119 -3.48 40.46 -10.05
C SER A 119 -2.36 39.51 -9.59
N LEU A 120 -1.12 39.99 -9.48
CA LEU A 120 0.00 39.22 -8.94
C LEU A 120 -0.18 38.88 -7.45
N GLU A 121 -0.64 39.82 -6.63
CA GLU A 121 -0.91 39.57 -5.21
C GLU A 121 -2.04 38.56 -5.00
N SER A 122 -3.13 38.69 -5.76
CA SER A 122 -4.25 37.75 -5.69
C SER A 122 -3.84 36.35 -6.17
N MET A 123 -3.04 36.25 -7.23
CA MET A 123 -2.54 34.97 -7.75
C MET A 123 -1.59 34.27 -6.77
N LEU A 124 -0.68 35.02 -6.13
CA LEU A 124 0.20 34.49 -5.08
C LEU A 124 -0.59 34.06 -3.82
N SER A 125 -1.65 34.79 -3.47
CA SER A 125 -2.57 34.41 -2.37
C SER A 125 -3.27 33.08 -2.63
N VAL A 126 -3.77 32.87 -3.85
CA VAL A 126 -4.41 31.60 -4.26
C VAL A 126 -3.40 30.45 -4.23
N ILE A 127 -2.18 30.65 -4.73
CA ILE A 127 -1.13 29.63 -4.69
C ILE A 127 -0.75 29.29 -3.25
N ARG A 128 -0.56 30.31 -2.39
CA ARG A 128 -0.21 30.11 -0.98
C ARG A 128 -1.32 29.37 -0.22
N THR A 129 -2.59 29.72 -0.44
CA THR A 129 -3.72 29.04 0.19
C THR A 129 -3.88 27.61 -0.33
N ALA A 130 -3.70 27.36 -1.63
CA ALA A 130 -3.71 26.00 -2.18
C ALA A 130 -2.62 25.10 -1.57
N ILE A 131 -1.40 25.63 -1.41
CA ILE A 131 -0.30 24.90 -0.75
C ILE A 131 -0.63 24.60 0.72
N ILE A 132 -1.20 25.57 1.45
CA ILE A 132 -1.59 25.37 2.86
C ILE A 132 -2.68 24.30 2.97
N VAL A 133 -3.73 24.36 2.15
CA VAL A 133 -4.84 23.39 2.16
C VAL A 133 -4.33 21.98 1.83
N MET A 134 -3.47 21.84 0.83
CA MET A 134 -2.87 20.56 0.45
C MET A 134 -2.03 19.97 1.59
N ARG A 135 -1.25 20.80 2.29
CA ARG A 135 -0.41 20.38 3.42
C ARG A 135 -1.24 19.99 4.65
N ILE A 136 -2.34 20.70 4.91
CA ILE A 136 -3.29 20.34 5.97
C ILE A 136 -3.97 19.00 5.65
N GLY A 137 -4.43 18.80 4.42
CA GLY A 137 -5.04 17.53 3.98
C GLY A 137 -4.10 16.34 4.14
N ALA A 138 -2.83 16.50 3.77
CA ALA A 138 -1.81 15.46 3.95
C ALA A 138 -1.58 15.11 5.44
N ASN A 139 -1.48 16.10 6.32
CA ASN A 139 -1.31 15.87 7.76
C ASN A 139 -2.55 15.19 8.38
N ILE A 140 -3.75 15.61 7.99
CA ILE A 140 -5.00 15.00 8.46
C ILE A 140 -5.06 13.52 8.07
N ALA A 141 -4.71 13.19 6.82
CA ALA A 141 -4.66 11.81 6.34
C ALA A 141 -3.70 10.95 7.17
N VAL A 142 -2.47 11.44 7.42
CA VAL A 142 -1.46 10.74 8.24
C VAL A 142 -1.96 10.51 9.68
N VAL A 143 -2.59 11.52 10.29
CA VAL A 143 -3.15 11.41 11.64
C VAL A 143 -4.30 10.41 11.70
N LEU A 144 -5.18 10.40 10.70
CA LEU A 144 -6.27 9.42 10.59
C LEU A 144 -5.74 7.99 10.46
N THR A 145 -4.73 7.76 9.61
CA THR A 145 -4.13 6.43 9.47
C THR A 145 -3.47 5.98 10.78
N GLY A 146 -2.74 6.87 11.45
CA GLY A 146 -2.09 6.56 12.74
C GLY A 146 -3.07 6.30 13.89
N THR A 147 -4.15 7.08 13.99
CA THR A 147 -5.16 6.91 15.04
C THR A 147 -5.96 5.61 14.86
N VAL A 148 -6.34 5.26 13.63
CA VAL A 148 -6.99 3.98 13.32
C VAL A 148 -6.09 2.80 13.69
N ALA A 149 -4.80 2.87 13.38
CA ALA A 149 -3.83 1.83 13.75
C ALA A 149 -3.69 1.66 15.28
N LEU A 150 -3.70 2.76 16.03
CA LEU A 150 -3.65 2.72 17.50
C LEU A 150 -4.93 2.17 18.15
N ILE A 151 -6.09 2.45 17.56
CA ILE A 151 -7.37 1.90 18.05
C ILE A 151 -7.41 0.39 17.81
N LEU A 152 -7.03 -0.06 16.60
CA LEU A 152 -6.95 -1.49 16.25
C LEU A 152 -6.00 -2.25 17.19
N SER A 153 -4.83 -1.70 17.52
CA SER A 153 -3.88 -2.35 18.42
C SER A 153 -4.41 -2.46 19.86
N ARG A 154 -5.09 -1.42 20.38
CA ARG A 154 -5.71 -1.47 21.70
C ARG A 154 -6.85 -2.48 21.77
N VAL A 155 -7.73 -2.50 20.78
CA VAL A 155 -8.83 -3.48 20.71
C VAL A 155 -8.29 -4.90 20.65
N GLY A 156 -7.27 -5.15 19.82
CA GLY A 156 -6.58 -6.44 19.76
C GLY A 156 -6.01 -6.86 21.11
N SER A 157 -5.33 -5.94 21.83
CA SER A 157 -4.75 -6.23 23.14
C SER A 157 -5.80 -6.59 24.21
N VAL A 158 -6.93 -5.87 24.24
CA VAL A 158 -8.02 -6.14 25.20
C VAL A 158 -8.67 -7.49 24.92
N LEU A 159 -8.91 -7.81 23.65
CA LEU A 159 -9.47 -9.10 23.24
C LEU A 159 -8.55 -10.26 23.66
N LEU A 160 -7.24 -10.10 23.47
CA LEU A 160 -6.23 -11.08 23.82
C LEU A 160 -6.18 -11.31 25.34
N VAL A 161 -6.20 -10.25 26.15
CA VAL A 161 -6.28 -10.34 27.61
C VAL A 161 -7.58 -11.03 28.06
N ALA A 162 -8.72 -10.70 27.45
CA ALA A 162 -10.00 -11.33 27.78
C ALA A 162 -10.00 -12.84 27.47
N LEU A 163 -9.43 -13.24 26.33
CA LEU A 163 -9.27 -14.66 25.97
C LEU A 163 -8.38 -15.41 26.95
N VAL A 164 -7.26 -14.81 27.37
CA VAL A 164 -6.36 -15.40 28.38
C VAL A 164 -7.08 -15.59 29.72
N LEU A 165 -7.85 -14.61 30.17
CA LEU A 165 -8.62 -14.72 31.41
C LEU A 165 -9.73 -15.78 31.34
N LEU A 166 -10.42 -15.88 30.21
CA LEU A 166 -11.43 -16.92 29.96
C LEU A 166 -10.79 -18.31 29.97
N ALA A 167 -9.66 -18.48 29.29
CA ALA A 167 -8.92 -19.74 29.29
C ALA A 167 -8.48 -20.12 30.71
N ALA A 168 -7.92 -19.18 31.47
CA ALA A 168 -7.50 -19.38 32.86
C ALA A 168 -8.68 -19.79 33.76
N SER A 169 -9.82 -19.11 33.62
CA SER A 169 -11.05 -19.42 34.35
C SER A 169 -11.57 -20.82 34.03
N LEU A 170 -11.56 -21.21 32.74
CA LEU A 170 -11.97 -22.54 32.30
C LEU A 170 -11.07 -23.63 32.88
N THR A 171 -9.75 -23.45 32.84
CA THR A 171 -8.80 -24.38 33.48
C THR A 171 -9.03 -24.50 34.98
N PHE A 172 -9.31 -23.40 35.68
CA PHE A 172 -9.60 -23.42 37.11
C PHE A 172 -10.88 -24.20 37.44
N LEU A 173 -11.94 -24.03 36.65
CA LEU A 173 -13.19 -24.76 36.83
C LEU A 173 -13.03 -26.26 36.56
N LEU A 174 -12.26 -26.62 35.53
CA LEU A 174 -11.93 -28.02 35.22
C LEU A 174 -11.11 -28.66 36.35
N GLN A 175 -10.12 -27.95 36.88
CA GLN A 175 -9.30 -28.46 37.99
C GLN A 175 -10.13 -28.62 39.28
N ARG A 176 -11.04 -27.67 39.54
CA ARG A 176 -11.97 -27.75 40.67
C ARG A 176 -12.92 -28.94 40.54
N SER A 177 -13.51 -29.18 39.37
CA SER A 177 -14.46 -30.29 39.15
C SER A 177 -13.79 -31.65 39.34
N ILE A 178 -12.54 -31.80 38.85
CA ILE A 178 -11.73 -33.00 39.06
C ILE A 178 -11.47 -33.20 40.57
N SER A 179 -11.13 -32.13 41.30
CA SER A 179 -10.86 -32.21 42.74
C SER A 179 -12.09 -32.62 43.57
N THR A 180 -13.30 -32.18 43.19
CA THR A 180 -14.55 -32.56 43.84
C THR A 180 -14.94 -34.00 43.53
N TYR A 181 -14.71 -34.45 42.28
CA TYR A 181 -14.97 -35.83 41.87
C TYR A 181 -14.09 -36.83 42.64
N GLN A 182 -12.81 -36.51 42.83
CA GLN A 182 -11.92 -37.38 43.62
C GLN A 182 -12.31 -37.44 45.11
N ARG A 183 -12.75 -36.32 45.71
CA ARG A 183 -13.21 -36.30 47.11
C ARG A 183 -14.49 -37.12 47.32
N GLY A 184 -15.43 -37.09 46.37
CA GLY A 184 -16.68 -37.87 46.45
C GLY A 184 -16.50 -39.37 46.24
N ARG A 185 -15.38 -39.80 45.65
CA ARG A 185 -15.07 -41.23 45.44
C ARG A 185 -14.36 -41.89 46.63
N ALA A 186 -13.79 -41.10 47.54
CA ALA A 186 -13.04 -41.58 48.70
C ALA A 186 -13.87 -41.65 50.00
N ALA A 187 -15.13 -41.21 49.96
CA ALA A 187 -16.11 -41.31 51.03
C ALA A 187 -17.14 -42.39 50.70
#